data_AF-A0A0B6YKF4-F1
#
_entry.id   AF-A0A0B6YKF4-F1
#
_cell.length_a   1.000
_cell.length_b   1.000
_cell.length_c   1.000
_cell.angle_alpha   90.00
_cell.angle_beta   90.00
_cell.angle_gamma   90.00
#
_symmetry.space_group_name_H-M   'P 1'
#
loop_
_entity.id
_entity.type
_entity.pdbx_description
1 polymer ?
#
loop_
_entity_poly.entity_id
_entity_poly.type
_entity_poly.pdbx_seq_one_letter_code
_entity_poly.pdbx_strand_id
1 'polypeptide(L)'
;HRFPDNVFSNVSVPSFCFPDATLFKPGSVVSLSESYSFVMTCSDGSRVYGYCRRVQPPDSSLPEVVCIVSPIDAFNMYNTLLNEIELRRRISLDLASELIAASFGRPLPGPGRICHIRTLDISGGMETIFLNRSTDIRLENVNYESPLYHLGTDNLVKVFSSVLMERRIILYSCNLSVLTQ
;
A
#
# COMPACT_ATOMS: atom_id res chain seq x y z
N HIS A 1 -14.35 -1.67 -6.95
CA HIS A 1 -14.41 -0.31 -7.54
C HIS A 1 -13.06 0.00 -8.17
N ARG A 2 -13.01 0.82 -9.23
CA ARG A 2 -11.76 1.26 -9.87
C ARG A 2 -11.86 2.77 -10.06
N PHE A 3 -10.72 3.46 -9.98
CA PHE A 3 -10.69 4.88 -10.28
C PHE A 3 -9.38 5.21 -11.03
N PRO A 4 -9.44 6.01 -12.10
CA PRO A 4 -10.65 6.45 -12.82
C PRO A 4 -11.45 5.28 -13.43
N ASP A 5 -12.74 5.47 -13.67
CA ASP A 5 -13.65 4.40 -14.14
C ASP A 5 -13.26 3.84 -15.53
N ASN A 6 -12.58 4.64 -16.34
CA ASN A 6 -12.14 4.29 -17.70
C ASN A 6 -10.82 3.49 -17.74
N VAL A 7 -10.24 3.14 -16.60
CA VAL A 7 -8.99 2.37 -16.56
C VAL A 7 -9.24 0.90 -16.94
N PHE A 8 -8.44 0.42 -17.90
CA PHE A 8 -8.41 -0.99 -18.29
C PHE A 8 -8.10 -1.88 -17.08
N SER A 9 -8.93 -2.91 -16.88
CA SER A 9 -8.74 -3.83 -15.77
C SER A 9 -7.46 -4.64 -15.97
N ASN A 10 -6.45 -4.43 -15.12
CA ASN A 10 -5.41 -5.43 -14.97
C ASN A 10 -5.97 -6.58 -14.11
N VAL A 11 -6.19 -7.73 -14.72
CA VAL A 11 -6.86 -8.89 -14.09
C VAL A 11 -6.04 -9.45 -12.91
N SER A 12 -4.74 -9.17 -12.85
CA SER A 12 -3.87 -9.68 -11.77
C SER A 12 -3.91 -8.85 -10.49
N VAL A 13 -4.22 -7.55 -10.55
CA VAL A 13 -4.19 -6.65 -9.37
C VAL A 13 -5.06 -7.18 -8.23
N PRO A 14 -6.32 -7.63 -8.44
CA PRO A 14 -7.12 -8.22 -7.38
C PRO A 14 -6.47 -9.42 -6.69
N SER A 15 -5.74 -10.26 -7.43
CA SER A 15 -5.03 -11.41 -6.87
C SER A 15 -3.84 -10.97 -5.99
N PHE A 16 -3.16 -9.88 -6.35
CA PHE A 16 -2.12 -9.29 -5.50
C PHE A 16 -2.69 -8.54 -4.30
N CYS A 17 -3.91 -8.00 -4.39
CA CYS A 17 -4.60 -7.42 -3.25
C CYS A 17 -5.04 -8.48 -2.23
N PHE A 18 -5.32 -9.72 -2.63
CA PHE A 18 -5.67 -10.81 -1.71
C PHE A 18 -4.84 -12.06 -1.99
N PRO A 19 -3.51 -12.03 -1.72
CA PRO A 19 -2.64 -13.19 -1.95
C PRO A 19 -2.97 -14.36 -1.01
N ASP A 20 -3.72 -14.08 0.05
CA ASP A 20 -4.19 -14.94 1.13
C ASP A 20 -5.73 -15.09 1.11
N ALA A 21 -6.39 -14.84 -0.04
CA ALA A 21 -7.85 -14.86 -0.19
C ALA A 21 -8.53 -16.10 0.43
N THR A 22 -7.87 -17.25 0.36
CA THR A 22 -8.37 -18.54 0.88
C THR A 22 -8.51 -18.57 2.40
N LEU A 23 -7.86 -17.66 3.13
CA LEU A 23 -7.93 -17.58 4.59
C LEU A 23 -9.20 -16.88 5.07
N PHE A 24 -9.82 -16.05 4.24
CA PHE A 24 -11.02 -15.29 4.61
C PHE A 24 -12.28 -16.14 4.43
N LYS A 25 -13.03 -16.31 5.53
CA LYS A 25 -14.31 -17.01 5.53
C LYS A 25 -15.40 -16.11 6.12
N PRO A 26 -16.64 -16.19 5.63
CA PRO A 26 -17.75 -15.48 6.25
C PRO A 26 -17.83 -15.79 7.75
N GLY A 27 -17.80 -14.76 8.59
CA GLY A 27 -17.84 -14.89 10.06
C GLY A 27 -16.49 -14.94 10.78
N SER A 28 -15.35 -14.88 10.07
CA SER A 28 -14.05 -14.68 10.73
C SER A 28 -13.89 -13.21 11.12
N VAL A 29 -13.94 -12.90 12.42
CA VAL A 29 -13.59 -11.57 12.94
C VAL A 29 -12.08 -11.43 12.85
N VAL A 30 -11.60 -10.76 11.82
CA VAL A 30 -10.17 -10.43 11.68
C VAL A 30 -10.04 -8.92 11.71
N SER A 31 -9.73 -8.38 12.89
CA SER A 31 -9.46 -6.96 13.08
C SER A 31 -8.06 -6.63 12.55
N LEU A 32 -7.89 -6.51 11.24
CA LEU A 32 -6.60 -6.15 10.65
C LEU A 32 -6.79 -5.00 9.67
N SER A 33 -6.53 -3.78 10.15
CA SER A 33 -6.01 -2.74 9.26
C SER A 33 -4.55 -3.09 9.01
N GLU A 34 -4.22 -3.45 7.78
CA GLU A 34 -2.89 -3.94 7.39
C GLU A 34 -2.42 -3.19 6.14
N SER A 35 -1.16 -2.76 6.16
CA SER A 35 -0.51 -2.13 5.00
C SER A 35 0.56 -3.07 4.44
N TYR A 36 0.52 -3.31 3.15
CA TYR A 36 1.50 -4.12 2.43
C TYR A 36 1.64 -3.59 1.02
N SER A 37 2.70 -4.01 0.33
CA SER A 37 2.93 -3.62 -1.05
C SER A 37 3.37 -4.79 -1.91
N PHE A 38 3.11 -4.68 -3.21
CA PHE A 38 3.60 -5.64 -4.19
C PHE A 38 4.23 -4.91 -5.36
N VAL A 39 5.11 -5.61 -6.08
CA VAL A 39 5.79 -5.08 -7.27
C VAL A 39 5.40 -5.93 -8.47
N MET A 40 4.86 -5.28 -9.50
CA MET A 40 4.67 -5.86 -10.81
C MET A 40 5.83 -5.43 -11.70
N THR A 41 6.53 -6.40 -12.27
CA THR A 41 7.63 -6.15 -13.21
C THR A 41 7.10 -6.27 -14.64
N CYS A 42 7.27 -5.22 -15.42
CA CYS A 42 6.92 -5.19 -16.84
C CYS A 42 7.95 -5.95 -17.68
N SER A 43 7.60 -6.27 -18.93
CA SER A 43 8.47 -7.03 -19.84
C SER A 43 9.77 -6.31 -20.19
N ASP A 44 9.81 -4.99 -20.06
CA ASP A 44 10.99 -4.14 -20.25
C ASP A 44 11.85 -4.01 -18.98
N GLY A 45 11.48 -4.70 -17.89
CA GLY A 45 12.16 -4.63 -16.60
C GLY A 45 11.77 -3.42 -15.75
N SER A 46 10.89 -2.55 -16.23
CA SER A 46 10.33 -1.47 -15.42
C SER A 46 9.43 -2.03 -14.31
N ARG A 47 9.25 -1.25 -13.23
CA ARG A 47 8.51 -1.67 -12.05
C ARG A 47 7.30 -0.78 -11.85
N VAL A 48 6.18 -1.41 -11.49
CA VAL A 48 4.96 -0.76 -11.05
C VAL A 48 4.64 -1.28 -9.65
N TYR A 49 4.34 -0.36 -8.75
CA TYR A 49 4.14 -0.63 -7.33
C TYR A 49 2.66 -0.61 -7.01
N GLY A 50 2.19 -1.61 -6.28
CA GLY A 50 0.83 -1.66 -5.72
C GLY A 50 0.90 -1.47 -4.20
N TYR A 51 0.36 -0.37 -3.71
CA TYR A 51 0.28 -0.06 -2.28
C TYR A 51 -1.10 -0.40 -1.77
N CYS A 52 -1.20 -1.32 -0.81
CA CYS A 52 -2.46 -1.85 -0.31
C CYS A 52 -2.73 -1.41 1.11
N ARG A 53 -3.99 -1.05 1.37
CA ARG A 53 -4.56 -0.94 2.69
C ARG A 53 -5.75 -1.89 2.80
N ARG A 54 -5.58 -2.95 3.58
CA ARG A 54 -6.68 -3.83 3.97
C ARG A 54 -7.47 -3.17 5.08
N VAL A 55 -8.79 -3.12 4.92
CA VAL A 55 -9.73 -2.50 5.84
C VAL A 55 -10.80 -3.52 6.17
N GLN A 56 -11.04 -3.73 7.46
CA GLN A 56 -12.18 -4.50 7.93
C GLN A 56 -13.39 -3.56 8.06
N PRO A 57 -14.48 -3.76 7.29
CA PRO A 57 -15.67 -2.92 7.41
C PRO A 57 -16.36 -3.06 8.77
N PRO A 58 -17.07 -2.02 9.26
CA PRO A 58 -17.73 -2.03 10.57
C PRO A 58 -18.83 -3.09 10.71
N ASP A 59 -19.45 -3.46 9.59
CA ASP A 59 -20.54 -4.44 9.52
C ASP A 59 -20.06 -5.90 9.59
N SER A 60 -18.78 -6.13 9.89
CA SER A 60 -18.15 -7.47 9.95
C SER A 60 -18.29 -8.27 8.66
N SER A 61 -18.46 -7.60 7.52
CA SER A 61 -18.40 -8.20 6.19
C SER A 61 -16.98 -8.64 5.82
N LEU A 62 -16.80 -9.19 4.62
CA LEU A 62 -15.47 -9.58 4.15
C LEU A 62 -14.54 -8.34 4.08
N PRO A 63 -13.23 -8.51 4.32
CA PRO A 63 -12.29 -7.39 4.27
C PRO A 63 -12.25 -6.77 2.88
N GLU A 64 -12.12 -5.45 2.85
CA GLU A 64 -11.90 -4.67 1.64
C GLU A 64 -10.42 -4.30 1.53
N VAL A 65 -9.92 -4.11 0.31
CA VAL A 65 -8.57 -3.58 0.08
C VAL A 65 -8.66 -2.36 -0.81
N VAL A 66 -8.15 -1.24 -0.33
CA VAL A 66 -7.87 -0.06 -1.15
C VAL A 66 -6.46 -0.20 -1.68
N CYS A 67 -6.30 -0.20 -3.00
CA CYS A 67 -4.99 -0.34 -3.65
C CYS A 67 -4.70 0.86 -4.55
N ILE A 68 -3.53 1.47 -4.37
CA ILE A 68 -2.99 2.50 -5.27
C ILE A 68 -1.89 1.86 -6.11
N VAL A 69 -2.05 1.92 -7.43
CA VAL A 69 -1.06 1.43 -8.40
C VAL A 69 -0.30 2.62 -8.98
N SER A 70 1.02 2.63 -8.87
CA SER A 70 1.86 3.76 -9.29
C SER A 70 3.21 3.31 -9.85
N PRO A 71 3.78 4.01 -10.85
CA PRO A 71 5.17 3.82 -11.27
C PRO A 71 6.19 4.47 -10.31
N ILE A 72 5.72 5.23 -9.31
CA ILE A 72 6.58 5.93 -8.35
C ILE A 72 6.73 5.07 -7.09
N ASP A 73 7.99 4.79 -6.73
CA ASP A 73 8.32 4.21 -5.43
C ASP A 73 8.27 5.30 -4.34
N ALA A 74 7.17 5.36 -3.58
CA ALA A 74 6.95 6.34 -2.51
C ALA A 74 5.97 5.81 -1.46
N PHE A 75 6.32 4.69 -0.82
CA PHE A 75 5.44 3.99 0.13
C PHE A 75 4.91 4.88 1.24
N ASN A 76 5.72 5.67 1.94
CA ASN A 76 5.24 6.51 3.05
C ASN A 76 4.23 7.57 2.58
N MET A 77 4.45 8.14 1.40
CA MET A 77 3.53 9.07 0.77
C MET A 77 2.18 8.39 0.48
N TYR A 78 2.20 7.22 -0.16
CA TYR A 78 0.98 6.48 -0.48
C TYR A 78 0.30 5.89 0.75
N ASN A 79 1.07 5.47 1.75
CA ASN A 79 0.55 4.96 3.02
C ASN A 79 -0.17 6.07 3.79
N THR A 80 0.36 7.30 3.76
CA THR A 80 -0.33 8.49 4.28
C THR A 80 -1.65 8.72 3.56
N LEU A 81 -1.68 8.67 2.22
CA LEU A 81 -2.92 8.82 1.46
C LEU A 81 -3.92 7.68 1.75
N LEU A 82 -3.46 6.44 1.85
CA LEU A 82 -4.28 5.29 2.17
C LEU A 82 -4.88 5.36 3.59
N ASN A 83 -4.16 5.91 4.57
CA ASN A 83 -4.69 6.21 5.90
C ASN A 83 -5.90 7.15 5.80
N GLU A 84 -5.74 8.26 5.07
CA GLU A 84 -6.79 9.27 4.91
C GLU A 84 -8.01 8.73 4.16
N ILE A 85 -7.80 7.85 3.17
CA ILE A 85 -8.87 7.15 2.46
C ILE A 85 -9.60 6.18 3.39
N GLU A 86 -8.88 5.38 4.19
CA GLU A 86 -9.49 4.46 5.15
C GLU A 86 -10.37 5.21 6.17
N LEU A 87 -9.87 6.31 6.73
CA LEU A 87 -10.61 7.13 7.69
C LEU A 87 -11.95 7.61 7.12
N ARG A 88 -11.96 8.10 5.88
CA ARG A 88 -13.17 8.54 5.19
C ARG A 88 -14.08 7.38 4.80
N ARG A 89 -13.49 6.27 4.32
CA ARG A 89 -14.23 5.07 3.89
C ARG A 89 -15.03 4.44 5.02
N ARG A 90 -14.55 4.52 6.27
CA ARG A 90 -15.27 4.08 7.47
C ARG A 90 -16.53 4.91 7.76
N ILE A 91 -16.62 6.13 7.23
CA ILE A 91 -17.77 7.03 7.39
C ILE A 91 -18.69 6.95 6.17
N SER A 92 -18.15 7.19 4.98
CA SER A 92 -18.90 7.15 3.72
C SER A 92 -18.01 6.81 2.54
N LEU A 93 -18.55 6.04 1.60
CA LEU A 93 -17.90 5.76 0.32
C LEU A 93 -17.72 7.04 -0.51
N ASP A 94 -18.64 8.00 -0.41
CA ASP A 94 -18.60 9.24 -1.18
C ASP A 94 -17.45 10.14 -0.73
N LEU A 95 -17.21 10.25 0.58
CA LEU A 95 -16.07 11.00 1.13
C LEU A 95 -14.74 10.39 0.69
N ALA A 96 -14.63 9.06 0.72
CA ALA A 96 -13.43 8.38 0.22
C ALA A 96 -13.24 8.61 -1.29
N SER A 97 -14.32 8.56 -2.06
CA SER A 97 -14.29 8.77 -3.51
C SER A 97 -13.91 10.20 -3.89
N GLU A 98 -14.36 11.19 -3.12
CA GLU A 98 -13.97 12.60 -3.29
C GLU A 98 -12.47 12.78 -3.05
N LEU A 99 -11.91 12.23 -1.97
CA LEU A 99 -10.47 12.26 -1.72
C LEU A 99 -9.68 11.56 -2.83
N ILE A 100 -10.15 10.40 -3.31
CA ILE A 100 -9.51 9.69 -4.41
C ILE A 100 -9.49 10.57 -5.67
N ALA A 101 -10.60 11.21 -6.01
CA ALA A 101 -10.69 12.11 -7.16
C ALA A 101 -9.81 13.36 -6.98
N ALA A 102 -9.83 14.00 -5.81
CA ALA A 102 -9.02 15.17 -5.48
C ALA A 102 -7.51 14.87 -5.54
N SER A 103 -7.10 13.68 -5.08
CA SER A 103 -5.70 13.23 -5.12
C SER A 103 -5.22 12.96 -6.55
N PHE A 104 -6.03 12.29 -7.37
CA PHE A 104 -5.70 12.00 -8.77
C PHE A 104 -5.66 13.25 -9.65
N GLY A 105 -6.50 14.26 -9.34
CA GLY A 105 -6.50 15.55 -10.05
C GLY A 105 -5.26 16.41 -9.83
N ARG A 106 -4.32 15.99 -8.96
CA ARG A 106 -3.07 16.71 -8.67
C ARG A 106 -1.87 16.03 -9.34
N PRO A 107 -0.90 16.81 -9.84
CA PRO A 107 0.35 16.23 -10.32
C PRO A 107 1.10 15.56 -9.17
N LEU A 108 1.75 14.43 -9.47
CA LEU A 108 2.58 13.74 -8.50
C LEU A 108 3.74 14.67 -8.08
N PRO A 109 4.04 14.79 -6.78
CA PRO A 109 5.14 15.64 -6.33
C PRO A 109 6.48 15.10 -6.85
N GLY A 110 7.39 16.03 -7.17
CA GLY A 110 8.79 15.70 -7.41
C GLY A 110 9.50 15.25 -6.12
N PRO A 111 10.68 14.63 -6.20
CA PRO A 111 11.47 14.29 -5.01
C PRO A 111 11.72 15.50 -4.10
N GLY A 112 11.51 15.35 -2.81
CA GLY A 112 11.63 16.40 -1.79
C GLY A 112 10.53 17.48 -1.85
N ARG A 113 9.45 17.25 -2.60
CA ARG A 113 8.33 18.20 -2.76
C ARG A 113 7.08 17.67 -2.09
N ILE A 114 6.21 18.61 -1.75
CA ILE A 114 4.92 18.36 -1.12
C ILE A 114 3.81 18.64 -2.14
N CYS A 115 2.84 17.74 -2.22
CA CYS A 115 1.59 17.93 -2.93
C CYS A 115 0.49 18.27 -1.91
N HIS A 116 -0.27 19.34 -2.21
CA HIS A 116 -1.38 19.79 -1.38
C HIS A 116 -2.70 19.33 -1.99
N ILE A 117 -3.43 18.50 -1.27
CA ILE A 117 -4.73 17.97 -1.70
C ILE A 117 -5.80 18.67 -0.87
N ARG A 118 -6.60 19.51 -1.53
CA ARG A 118 -7.79 20.11 -0.92
C ARG A 118 -8.97 19.16 -1.13
N THR A 119 -9.66 18.81 -0.05
CA THR A 119 -10.69 17.76 0.01
C THR A 119 -11.65 18.08 1.14
N LEU A 120 -12.75 17.33 1.24
CA LEU A 120 -13.65 17.38 2.37
C LEU A 120 -13.06 16.63 3.57
N ASP A 121 -13.23 17.19 4.76
CA ASP A 121 -12.97 16.52 6.03
C ASP A 121 -14.12 15.58 6.41
N ILE A 122 -13.94 14.85 7.52
CA ILE A 122 -14.94 13.90 8.02
C ILE A 122 -16.27 14.54 8.45
N SER A 123 -16.29 15.85 8.67
CA SER A 123 -17.46 16.66 9.03
C SER A 123 -18.08 17.41 7.84
N GLY A 124 -17.49 17.29 6.64
CA GLY A 124 -17.90 18.00 5.42
C GLY A 124 -17.33 19.41 5.30
N GLY A 125 -16.42 19.83 6.19
CA GLY A 125 -15.62 21.04 6.06
C GLY A 125 -14.52 20.87 5.01
N MET A 126 -13.90 21.97 4.57
CA MET A 126 -12.75 21.91 3.67
C MET A 126 -11.45 21.78 4.46
N GLU A 127 -10.63 20.80 4.11
CA GLU A 127 -9.28 20.65 4.67
C GLU A 127 -8.20 20.50 3.59
N THR A 128 -6.95 20.37 4.02
CA THR A 128 -5.80 20.16 3.13
C THR A 128 -4.91 19.06 3.68
N ILE A 129 -4.76 17.99 2.90
CA ILE A 129 -3.84 16.89 3.17
C ILE A 129 -2.51 17.19 2.47
N PHE A 130 -1.41 16.86 3.15
CA PHE A 130 -0.06 17.06 2.66
C PHE A 130 0.57 15.71 2.32
N LEU A 131 0.85 15.48 1.04
CA LEU A 131 1.59 14.31 0.59
C LEU A 131 3.03 14.72 0.27
N ASN A 132 3.98 14.27 1.09
CA ASN A 132 5.40 14.53 0.89
C ASN A 132 6.06 13.36 0.18
N ARG A 133 6.81 13.63 -0.89
CA ARG A 133 7.68 12.63 -1.51
C ARG A 133 9.11 12.85 -1.03
N SER A 134 9.75 11.83 -0.47
CA SER A 134 11.14 11.93 -0.05
C SER A 134 12.07 12.32 -1.19
N THR A 135 13.17 12.97 -0.82
CA THR A 135 14.28 13.28 -1.72
C THR A 135 15.07 12.01 -2.07
N ASP A 136 15.19 11.06 -1.14
CA ASP A 136 15.90 9.78 -1.33
C ASP A 136 15.03 8.61 -0.89
N ILE A 137 14.63 7.78 -1.85
CA ILE A 137 13.77 6.61 -1.65
C ILE A 137 14.50 5.47 -0.91
N ARG A 138 15.84 5.41 -0.99
CA ARG A 138 16.64 4.30 -0.43
C ARG A 138 16.57 4.25 1.10
N LEU A 139 16.27 5.39 1.72
CA LEU A 139 16.22 5.56 3.17
C LEU A 139 14.79 5.59 3.70
N GLU A 140 13.78 5.67 2.84
CA GLU A 140 12.39 5.89 3.24
C GLU A 140 11.67 4.61 3.66
N ASN A 141 12.09 3.47 3.12
CA ASN A 141 11.36 2.20 3.17
C ASN A 141 12.04 1.08 3.94
N VAL A 142 13.21 1.35 4.52
CA VAL A 142 13.94 0.30 5.22
C VAL A 142 13.66 0.41 6.70
N ASN A 143 12.67 -0.36 7.16
CA ASN A 143 12.57 -0.68 8.56
C ASN A 143 13.70 -1.68 8.89
N TYR A 144 14.91 -1.20 9.16
CA TYR A 144 16.05 -2.07 9.48
C TYR A 144 15.80 -2.96 10.72
N GLU A 145 14.92 -2.53 11.62
CA GLU A 145 14.59 -3.24 12.84
C GLU A 145 13.75 -4.50 12.54
N SER A 146 12.83 -4.43 11.58
CA SER A 146 11.90 -5.54 11.30
C SER A 146 12.60 -6.80 10.77
N PRO A 147 13.44 -6.78 9.71
CA PRO A 147 14.20 -7.94 9.28
C PRO A 147 15.15 -8.43 10.37
N LEU A 148 15.77 -7.54 11.14
CA LEU A 148 16.66 -7.92 12.23
C LEU A 148 15.90 -8.65 13.35
N TYR A 149 14.73 -8.16 13.71
CA TYR A 149 13.86 -8.75 14.72
C TYR A 149 13.31 -10.11 14.28
N HIS A 150 12.80 -10.21 13.05
CA HIS A 150 12.13 -11.41 12.56
C HIS A 150 13.08 -12.50 12.06
N LEU A 151 14.23 -12.14 11.48
CA LEU A 151 15.22 -13.12 10.98
C LEU A 151 16.31 -13.42 12.00
N GLY A 152 16.66 -12.46 12.86
CA GLY A 152 17.88 -12.51 13.67
C GLY A 152 19.14 -12.28 12.83
N THR A 153 20.26 -12.01 13.51
CA THR A 153 21.54 -11.69 12.87
C THR A 153 22.05 -12.79 11.94
N ASP A 154 21.98 -14.05 12.38
CA ASP A 154 22.56 -15.17 11.64
C ASP A 154 21.84 -15.43 10.31
N ASN A 155 20.51 -15.35 10.31
CA ASN A 155 19.75 -15.55 9.08
C ASN A 155 19.82 -14.32 8.18
N LEU A 156 19.89 -13.12 8.74
CA LEU A 156 20.09 -11.90 7.95
C LEU A 156 21.41 -11.94 7.17
N VAL A 157 22.50 -12.40 7.81
CA VAL A 157 23.79 -12.60 7.13
C VAL A 157 23.66 -13.66 6.03
N LYS A 158 22.98 -14.79 6.26
CA LYS A 158 22.75 -15.81 5.22
C LYS A 158 21.95 -15.29 4.04
N VAL A 159 20.91 -14.49 4.30
CA VAL A 159 20.12 -13.84 3.25
C VAL A 159 21.02 -12.90 2.44
N PHE A 160 21.80 -12.05 3.11
CA PHE A 160 22.72 -11.14 2.44
C PHE A 160 23.76 -11.88 1.59
N SER A 161 24.40 -12.93 2.13
CA SER A 161 25.33 -13.77 1.35
C SER A 161 24.64 -14.45 0.17
N SER A 162 23.40 -14.91 0.34
CA SER A 162 22.63 -15.54 -0.73
C SER A 162 22.29 -14.54 -1.85
N VAL A 163 21.98 -13.28 -1.50
CA VAL A 163 21.74 -12.20 -2.47
C VAL A 163 23.02 -11.91 -3.26
N LEU A 164 24.16 -11.78 -2.60
CA LEU A 164 25.46 -11.55 -3.25
C LEU A 164 25.86 -12.68 -4.21
N MET A 165 25.40 -13.89 -3.96
CA MET A 165 25.61 -15.06 -4.80
C MET A 165 24.49 -15.27 -5.83
N GLU A 166 23.58 -14.30 -5.99
CA GLU A 166 22.43 -14.36 -6.91
C GLU A 166 21.58 -15.64 -6.75
N ARG A 167 21.46 -16.13 -5.50
CA ARG A 167 20.70 -17.35 -5.20
C ARG A 167 19.20 -17.07 -5.23
N ARG A 168 18.43 -18.13 -5.45
CA ARG A 168 16.98 -18.11 -5.27
C ARG A 168 16.66 -18.09 -3.79
N ILE A 169 15.99 -17.04 -3.33
CA ILE A 169 15.61 -16.85 -1.94
C ILE A 169 14.08 -16.82 -1.86
N ILE A 170 13.52 -17.56 -0.91
CA ILE A 170 12.09 -17.54 -0.60
C ILE A 170 11.96 -17.13 0.86
N LEU A 171 11.31 -16.00 1.09
CA LEU A 171 10.89 -15.56 2.42
C LEU A 171 9.40 -15.87 2.58
N TYR A 172 9.00 -16.24 3.79
CA TYR A 172 7.61 -16.51 4.11
C TYR A 172 7.27 -15.89 5.47
N SER A 173 6.02 -15.47 5.62
CA SER A 173 5.46 -14.91 6.85
C SER A 173 3.96 -15.14 6.85
N CYS A 174 3.37 -15.22 8.04
CA CYS A 174 1.92 -15.22 8.24
C CYS A 174 1.32 -13.79 8.25
N ASN A 175 2.16 -12.76 8.15
CA ASN A 175 1.78 -11.35 8.12
C ASN A 175 2.38 -10.69 6.86
N LEU A 176 1.52 -10.09 6.03
CA LEU A 176 1.92 -9.49 4.76
C LEU A 176 2.74 -8.21 5.00
N SER A 177 2.35 -7.40 5.99
CA SER A 177 3.11 -6.20 6.34
C SER A 177 4.54 -6.49 6.75
N VAL A 178 4.80 -7.64 7.39
CA VAL A 178 6.15 -8.11 7.72
C VAL A 178 6.87 -8.64 6.48
N LEU A 179 6.17 -9.39 5.63
CA LEU A 179 6.77 -10.00 4.44
C LEU A 179 7.26 -8.97 3.41
N THR A 180 6.52 -7.87 3.26
CA THR A 180 6.74 -6.88 2.20
C THR A 180 7.59 -5.69 2.63
N GLN A 181 8.11 -5.70 3.87
CA GLN A 181 9.04 -4.70 4.38
C GLN A 181 10.48 -4.93 3.93
#